data_AF-A0A946FK62-F1
#
_entry.id   AF-A0A946FK62-F1
#
_cell.length_a   1.000
_cell.length_b   1.000
_cell.length_c   1.000
_cell.angle_alpha   90.00
_cell.angle_beta   90.00
_cell.angle_gamma   90.00
#
_symmetry.space_group_name_H-M   'P 1'
#
loop_
_entity.id
_entity.type
_entity.pdbx_description
1 polymer ?
#
loop_
_entity_poly.entity_id
_entity_poly.type
_entity_poly.pdbx_seq_one_letter_code
_entity_poly.pdbx_strand_id
1 'polypeptide(L)'
;MMNDIQPRFVRQKDAPGFFGVSRGYFDKHLRSSLTEIPLGNNPQAGVVYDLYDLHALADIIKKRNGRPAKGGNIWDAKQQVSNLSNARVIPTGTLKGRSSKDELGEALA
;
A
#
# COMPACT_ATOMS: atom_id res chain seq x y z
N MET A 1 -8.32 -33.03 15.73
CA MET A 1 -7.82 -31.86 14.98
C MET A 1 -7.82 -30.69 15.95
N MET A 2 -6.67 -30.09 16.22
CA MET A 2 -6.60 -28.92 17.09
C MET A 2 -7.14 -27.74 16.27
N ASN A 3 -8.28 -27.20 16.68
CA ASN A 3 -8.78 -25.95 16.11
C ASN A 3 -7.79 -24.86 16.54
N ASP A 4 -6.86 -24.51 15.68
CA ASP A 4 -5.91 -23.44 15.92
C ASP A 4 -6.69 -22.12 15.83
N ILE A 5 -7.12 -21.62 16.98
CA ILE A 5 -7.87 -20.38 17.07
C ILE A 5 -6.87 -19.26 16.83
N GLN A 6 -7.01 -18.57 15.70
CA GLN A 6 -6.18 -17.42 15.40
C GLN A 6 -6.33 -16.36 16.50
N PRO A 7 -5.25 -16.00 17.22
CA PRO A 7 -5.33 -14.98 18.24
C PRO A 7 -5.77 -13.64 17.64
N ARG A 8 -6.69 -12.96 18.31
CA ARG A 8 -7.14 -11.63 17.87
C ARG A 8 -6.06 -10.56 18.05
N PHE A 9 -5.22 -10.69 19.08
CA PHE A 9 -4.16 -9.75 19.37
C PHE A 9 -2.80 -10.31 18.98
N VAL A 10 -2.05 -9.52 18.20
CA VAL A 10 -0.69 -9.85 17.75
C VAL A 10 0.30 -9.02 18.55
N ARG A 11 1.32 -9.65 19.12
CA ARG A 11 2.36 -8.95 19.90
C ARG A 11 3.26 -8.11 18.99
N GLN A 12 3.83 -7.03 19.52
CA GLN A 12 4.80 -6.22 18.78
C GLN A 12 5.99 -7.02 18.23
N LYS A 13 6.40 -8.10 18.90
CA LYS A 13 7.45 -8.99 18.37
C LYS A 13 7.05 -9.73 17.09
N ASP A 14 5.76 -10.03 16.92
CA ASP A 14 5.25 -10.88 15.84
C ASP A 14 4.66 -10.04 14.68
N ALA A 15 4.25 -8.79 14.97
CA ALA A 15 3.68 -7.87 13.99
C ALA A 15 4.57 -7.59 12.75
N PRO A 16 5.91 -7.44 12.86
CA PRO A 16 6.77 -7.31 11.68
C PRO A 16 6.71 -8.54 10.76
N GLY A 17 6.58 -9.73 11.35
CA GLY A 17 6.47 -11.00 10.63
C GLY A 17 5.19 -11.08 9.80
N PHE A 18 4.08 -10.52 10.30
CA PHE A 18 2.81 -10.45 9.57
C PHE A 18 2.94 -9.71 8.23
N PHE A 19 3.71 -8.61 8.18
CA PHE A 19 3.94 -7.84 6.96
C PHE A 19 5.12 -8.34 6.13
N GLY A 20 5.89 -9.31 6.63
CA GLY A 20 7.13 -9.78 5.98
C GLY A 20 8.24 -8.71 5.95
N VAL A 21 8.28 -7.82 6.94
CA VAL A 21 9.23 -6.69 7.00
C VAL A 21 10.18 -6.82 8.20
N SER A 22 11.30 -6.10 8.15
CA SER A 22 12.22 -6.02 9.29
C SER A 22 11.60 -5.21 10.44
N ARG A 23 12.01 -5.53 11.68
CA ARG A 23 11.52 -4.84 12.88
C ARG A 23 11.76 -3.32 12.83
N GLY A 24 12.95 -2.90 12.38
CA GLY A 24 13.26 -1.47 12.25
C GLY A 24 12.38 -0.74 11.23
N TYR A 25 12.03 -1.42 10.13
CA TYR A 25 11.08 -0.86 9.15
C TYR A 25 9.68 -0.73 9.77
N PHE A 26 9.22 -1.77 10.45
CA PHE A 26 7.93 -1.77 11.14
C PHE A 26 7.82 -0.61 12.15
N ASP A 27 8.80 -0.49 13.05
CA ASP A 27 8.80 0.52 14.11
C ASP A 27 8.85 1.96 13.55
N LYS A 28 9.48 2.17 12.38
CA LYS A 28 9.60 3.50 11.76
C LYS A 28 8.40 3.90 10.89
N HIS A 29 7.80 2.94 10.18
CA HIS A 29 6.86 3.25 9.10
C HIS A 29 5.44 2.74 9.33
N LEU A 30 5.27 1.63 10.05
CA LEU A 30 3.97 0.98 10.22
C LEU A 30 3.39 1.22 11.60
N ARG A 31 4.24 1.25 12.62
CA ARG A 31 3.86 1.44 14.02
C ARG A 31 3.01 2.69 14.24
N SER A 32 3.38 3.81 13.62
CA SER A 32 2.63 5.07 13.75
C SER A 32 1.23 5.04 13.14
N SER A 33 0.95 4.08 12.26
CA SER A 33 -0.35 3.92 11.59
C SER A 33 -1.24 2.87 12.25
N LEU A 34 -0.75 2.20 13.31
CA LEU A 34 -1.47 1.15 14.03
C LEU A 34 -1.83 1.64 15.43
N THR A 35 -2.96 1.14 15.94
CA THR A 35 -3.38 1.42 17.32
C THR A 35 -2.61 0.53 18.29
N GLU A 36 -1.75 1.15 19.10
CA GLU A 36 -0.99 0.47 20.15
C GLU A 36 -1.90 0.17 21.35
N ILE A 37 -2.06 -1.12 21.67
CA ILE A 37 -2.85 -1.56 22.84
C ILE A 37 -1.87 -2.08 23.89
N PRO A 38 -1.68 -1.37 25.03
CA PRO A 38 -0.86 -1.88 26.12
C PRO A 38 -1.54 -3.10 26.76
N LEU A 39 -0.80 -4.20 26.91
CA LEU A 39 -1.35 -5.45 27.44
C LEU A 39 -1.34 -5.45 28.97
N GLY A 40 -2.10 -4.57 29.61
CA GLY A 40 -2.26 -4.52 31.07
C GLY A 40 -1.65 -3.28 31.72
N ASN A 41 -1.70 -3.23 33.06
CA ASN A 41 -1.40 -2.01 33.84
C ASN A 41 0.10 -1.76 34.04
N ASN A 42 0.94 -2.75 33.75
CA ASN A 42 2.38 -2.65 33.94
C ASN A 42 3.07 -2.31 32.61
N PRO A 43 4.04 -1.38 32.58
CA PRO A 43 4.77 -1.01 31.36
C PRO A 43 5.50 -2.17 30.67
N GLN A 44 5.82 -3.22 31.44
CA GLN A 44 6.53 -4.42 30.96
C GLN A 44 5.63 -5.42 30.23
N ALA A 45 4.31 -5.30 30.33
CA ALA A 45 3.40 -6.30 29.79
C ALA A 45 3.35 -6.29 28.24
N GLY A 46 3.92 -5.25 27.64
CA GLY A 46 4.18 -5.14 26.21
C GLY A 46 3.00 -4.57 25.43
N VAL A 47 3.26 -4.22 24.17
CA VAL A 47 2.26 -3.68 23.25
C VAL A 47 1.75 -4.79 22.34
N VAL A 48 0.44 -4.82 22.13
CA VAL A 48 -0.24 -5.68 21.16
C VAL A 48 -1.04 -4.83 20.17
N TYR A 49 -1.38 -5.43 19.04
CA TYR A 49 -2.16 -4.85 17.96
C TYR A 49 -3.36 -5.75 17.65
N ASP A 50 -4.51 -5.17 17.27
CA ASP A 50 -5.62 -5.97 16.73
C ASP A 50 -5.24 -6.50 15.34
N LEU A 51 -5.48 -7.78 15.12
CA LEU A 51 -5.29 -8.45 13.84
C LEU A 51 -6.05 -7.75 12.70
N TYR A 52 -7.26 -7.25 12.95
CA TYR A 52 -8.04 -6.57 11.90
C TYR A 52 -7.43 -5.23 11.48
N ASP A 53 -6.78 -4.52 12.41
CA ASP A 53 -6.03 -3.31 12.07
C ASP A 53 -4.82 -3.64 11.19
N LEU A 54 -4.13 -4.75 11.48
CA LEU A 54 -3.03 -5.22 10.64
C LEU A 54 -3.51 -5.55 9.22
N HIS A 55 -4.65 -6.22 9.07
CA HIS A 55 -5.26 -6.48 7.76
C HIS A 55 -5.68 -5.19 7.04
N ALA A 56 -6.33 -4.27 7.73
CA ALA A 56 -6.76 -2.99 7.15
C ALA A 56 -5.55 -2.19 6.64
N LEU A 57 -4.45 -2.15 7.39
CA LEU A 57 -3.21 -1.51 6.95
C LEU A 57 -2.60 -2.23 5.74
N ALA A 58 -2.61 -3.57 5.73
CA ALA A 58 -2.16 -4.34 4.58
C ALA A 58 -2.97 -4.01 3.31
N ASP A 59 -4.28 -3.86 3.42
CA ASP A 59 -5.15 -3.47 2.31
C ASP A 59 -4.86 -2.05 1.81
N ILE A 60 -4.57 -1.11 2.72
CA ILE A 60 -4.13 0.25 2.34
C ILE A 60 -2.80 0.19 1.59
N ILE A 61 -1.83 -0.56 2.09
CA ILE A 61 -0.52 -0.75 1.43
C ILE A 61 -0.70 -1.40 0.06
N LYS A 62 -1.55 -2.43 -0.04
CA LYS A 62 -1.89 -3.10 -1.29
C LYS A 62 -2.57 -2.14 -2.27
N LYS A 63 -3.49 -1.31 -1.83
CA LYS A 63 -4.16 -0.32 -2.72
C LYS A 63 -3.20 0.77 -3.18
N ARG A 64 -2.27 1.20 -2.32
CA ARG A 64 -1.28 2.25 -2.63
C ARG A 64 -0.14 1.76 -3.52
N ASN A 65 0.42 0.59 -3.22
CA ASN A 65 1.62 0.07 -3.86
C ASN A 65 1.33 -1.06 -4.85
N GLY A 66 0.18 -1.70 -4.75
CA GLY A 66 -0.22 -2.79 -5.62
C GLY A 66 -0.42 -2.29 -7.04
N ARG A 67 0.53 -2.64 -7.90
CA ARG A 67 0.34 -2.50 -9.33
C ARG A 67 -0.28 -3.80 -9.85
N PRO A 68 -1.38 -3.73 -10.62
CA PRO A 68 -1.77 -4.89 -11.39
C PRO A 68 -0.59 -5.26 -12.30
N ALA A 69 -0.27 -6.56 -12.39
CA ALA A 69 0.74 -7.02 -13.32
C ALA A 69 0.36 -6.52 -14.73
N LYS A 70 1.31 -5.89 -15.44
CA LYS A 70 1.11 -5.50 -16.85
C LYS A 70 0.92 -6.79 -17.66
N GLY A 71 -0.33 -7.18 -17.91
CA GLY A 71 -0.63 -8.40 -18.70
C GLY A 71 -1.97 -9.09 -18.43
N GLY A 72 -2.93 -8.48 -17.74
CA GLY A 72 -4.29 -9.01 -17.65
C GLY A 72 -5.17 -8.39 -18.73
N ASN A 73 -5.70 -9.22 -19.64
CA ASN A 73 -6.68 -8.79 -20.63
C ASN A 73 -7.81 -7.98 -19.96
N ILE A 74 -8.26 -6.95 -20.67
CA ILE A 74 -9.21 -5.87 -20.30
C ILE A 74 -10.59 -6.35 -19.78
N TRP A 75 -10.79 -7.65 -19.57
CA TRP A 75 -12.07 -8.26 -19.20
C TRP A 75 -12.43 -8.21 -17.71
N ASP A 76 -11.46 -8.02 -16.80
CA ASP A 76 -11.74 -7.91 -15.35
C ASP A 76 -11.95 -6.46 -14.86
N ALA A 77 -12.10 -5.50 -15.78
CA ALA A 77 -12.43 -4.12 -15.46
C ALA A 77 -13.91 -3.94 -15.07
N LYS A 78 -14.40 -4.69 -14.07
CA LYS A 78 -15.69 -4.39 -13.43
C LYS A 78 -15.49 -3.44 -12.25
N GLN A 79 -15.49 -2.16 -12.62
CA GLN A 79 -15.97 -1.00 -11.87
C GLN A 79 -15.69 -0.94 -10.36
N GLN A 80 -14.67 -0.17 -9.97
CA GLN A 80 -14.77 0.63 -8.75
C GLN A 80 -15.74 1.78 -9.04
N VAL A 81 -17.04 1.59 -8.75
CA VAL A 81 -17.97 2.72 -8.61
C VAL A 81 -17.61 3.47 -7.34
N SER A 82 -16.76 4.49 -7.47
CA SER A 82 -16.63 5.52 -6.44
C SER A 82 -17.85 6.45 -6.53
N ASN A 83 -18.91 6.10 -5.82
CA ASN A 83 -19.94 7.05 -5.46
C ASN A 83 -19.36 8.04 -4.43
N LEU A 84 -18.75 9.11 -4.93
CA LEU A 84 -18.67 10.39 -4.23
C LEU A 84 -19.04 11.45 -5.24
N SER A 85 -20.30 11.84 -5.19
CA SER A 85 -20.90 12.95 -5.91
C SER A 85 -20.13 14.25 -5.69
N ASN A 86 -20.05 15.02 -6.77
CA ASN A 86 -19.70 16.44 -6.87
C ASN A 86 -18.22 16.79 -7.12
N ALA A 87 -17.82 16.81 -8.40
CA ALA A 87 -16.98 17.89 -8.91
C ALA A 87 -17.19 18.09 -10.43
N ARG A 88 -17.81 19.22 -10.73
CA ARG A 88 -17.99 19.93 -12.00
C ARG A 88 -17.04 19.56 -13.15
N VAL A 89 -17.64 19.13 -14.25
CA VAL A 89 -17.08 19.03 -15.61
C VAL A 89 -16.52 20.39 -16.08
N ILE A 90 -15.27 20.44 -16.56
CA ILE A 90 -14.76 21.40 -17.57
C ILE A 90 -13.75 20.65 -18.48
N PRO A 91 -13.76 20.84 -19.82
CA PRO A 91 -13.21 19.88 -20.77
C PRO A 91 -11.76 20.15 -21.22
N THR A 92 -11.09 19.05 -21.58
CA THR A 92 -10.30 18.81 -22.80
C THR A 92 -9.39 19.92 -23.34
N GLY A 93 -8.09 19.60 -23.37
CA GLY A 93 -7.08 20.27 -24.21
C GLY A 93 -5.84 19.40 -24.37
N THR A 94 -5.86 18.47 -25.32
CA THR A 94 -4.71 17.68 -25.75
C THR A 94 -3.81 18.53 -26.64
N LEU A 95 -2.51 18.65 -26.35
CA LEU A 95 -1.53 19.07 -27.35
C LEU A 95 -0.28 18.17 -27.28
N LYS A 96 -0.10 17.45 -28.39
CA LYS A 96 1.01 16.57 -28.73
C LYS A 96 2.05 17.41 -29.46
N GLY A 97 3.21 17.66 -28.83
CA GLY A 97 4.37 18.26 -29.47
C GLY A 97 5.43 17.21 -29.77
N ARG A 98 5.70 16.97 -31.06
CA ARG A 98 6.80 16.15 -31.57
C ARG A 98 8.07 16.99 -31.74
N SER A 99 9.21 16.28 -31.69
CA SER A 99 10.42 16.52 -32.49
C SER A 99 11.52 17.42 -31.90
N SER A 100 12.69 16.82 -31.66
CA SER A 100 14.03 17.43 -31.80
C SER A 100 14.98 16.27 -32.11
N LYS A 101 15.28 15.98 -33.38
CA LYS A 101 16.45 16.47 -34.16
C LYS A 101 17.79 16.10 -33.52
N ASP A 102 18.19 14.89 -33.87
CA ASP A 102 19.51 14.32 -33.95
C ASP A 102 20.21 14.86 -35.22
N GLU A 103 21.33 15.58 -35.05
CA GLU A 103 22.22 16.01 -36.14
C GLU A 103 23.59 15.34 -35.93
N LEU A 104 23.97 14.46 -36.89
CA LEU A 104 25.28 13.82 -37.03
C LEU A 104 25.87 14.17 -38.42
N GLY A 105 27.19 14.32 -38.48
CA GLY A 105 28.02 14.35 -39.71
C GLY A 105 28.47 15.76 -40.12
N GLU A 106 29.72 16.22 -39.98
CA GLU A 106 31.05 15.74 -40.43
C GLU A 106 31.47 16.26 -41.84
N ALA A 107 32.58 17.02 -41.82
CA ALA A 107 33.68 17.19 -42.79
C ALA A 107 33.56 17.91 -44.17
N LEU A 108 34.55 18.81 -44.34
CA LEU A 108 35.44 19.07 -45.49
C LEU A 108 34.88 19.61 -46.82
N ALA A 109 35.20 20.88 -47.12
CA ALA A 109 35.97 21.30 -48.29
C ALA A 109 36.48 22.75 -48.09
#